data_AF-A0A9C9GCN2-F1
#
_entry.id   AF-A0A9C9GCN2-F1
#
_cell.length_a   1.000
_cell.length_b   1.000
_cell.length_c   1.000
_cell.angle_alpha   90.00
_cell.angle_beta   90.00
_cell.angle_gamma   90.00
#
_symmetry.space_group_name_H-M   'P 1'
#
loop_
_entity.id
_entity.type
_entity.pdbx_description
1 polymer ?
#
loop_
_entity_poly.entity_id
_entity_poly.type
_entity_poly.pdbx_seq_one_letter_code
_entity_poly.pdbx_strand_id
1 'polypeptide(L)'
;MAETKKCPFCRAEIPAKAIKCRYCESMVEDIPPQVMKPKKSGEPAADQKKPATKQFGFGSSRDIPVRAQKRSFLIPLAIVLCILLVVGGGAYYWFYMHDSGSSVDEAIGSENLVGSWMGRSGANSVYFQFLPNDMVNLAVPSEGYWFRTQYRLIQSESSSYLELYHRGLAEWERIAEMETGSENTLIMTDAWDGIKIELVKITDAEFRNIVDNLQFER
;
A
#
# COMPACT_ATOMS: atom_id res chain seq x y z
N MET A 1 43.95 -13.41 22.63
CA MET A 1 43.00 -13.64 21.52
C MET A 1 41.85 -12.65 21.69
N ALA A 2 41.45 -11.94 20.64
CA ALA A 2 40.37 -10.97 20.75
C ALA A 2 39.03 -11.70 20.89
N GLU A 3 38.23 -11.36 21.90
CA GLU A 3 36.89 -11.93 22.09
C GLU A 3 35.94 -11.37 21.01
N THR A 4 35.15 -12.26 20.41
CA THR A 4 34.15 -11.94 19.37
C THR A 4 32.75 -12.36 19.82
N LYS A 5 31.73 -11.63 19.38
CA LYS A 5 30.31 -11.96 19.55
C LYS A 5 29.61 -11.98 18.19
N LYS A 6 28.48 -12.69 18.07
CA LYS A 6 27.65 -12.65 16.85
C LYS A 6 26.63 -11.54 16.95
N CYS A 7 26.50 -10.75 15.88
CA CYS A 7 25.45 -9.74 15.79
C CYS A 7 24.05 -10.40 15.83
N PRO A 8 23.11 -9.94 16.67
CA PRO A 8 21.77 -10.54 16.77
C PRO A 8 20.92 -10.33 15.52
N PHE A 9 21.25 -9.35 14.67
CA PHE A 9 20.48 -8.99 13.47
C PHE A 9 20.98 -9.71 12.21
N CYS A 10 22.28 -9.60 11.90
CA CYS A 10 22.84 -10.14 10.65
C CYS A 10 23.75 -11.36 10.84
N ARG A 11 23.93 -11.85 12.08
CA ARG A 11 24.74 -13.04 12.45
C ARG A 11 26.24 -12.98 12.12
N ALA A 12 26.74 -11.84 11.64
CA ALA A 12 28.17 -11.64 11.41
C ALA A 12 28.96 -11.62 12.72
N GLU A 13 30.21 -12.07 12.66
CA GLU A 13 31.15 -12.03 13.79
C GLU A 13 31.71 -10.61 13.95
N ILE A 14 31.58 -10.05 15.15
CA ILE A 14 32.00 -8.70 15.50
C ILE A 14 32.83 -8.72 16.79
N PRO A 15 33.67 -7.71 17.04
CA PRO A 15 34.40 -7.60 18.32
C PRO A 15 33.43 -7.56 19.50
N ALA A 16 33.76 -8.22 20.62
CA ALA A 16 32.89 -8.27 21.81
C ALA A 16 32.50 -6.87 22.33
N LYS A 17 33.41 -5.89 22.20
CA LYS A 17 33.21 -4.48 22.60
C LYS A 17 32.50 -3.60 21.55
N ALA A 18 32.05 -4.16 20.43
CA ALA A 18 31.39 -3.37 19.39
C ALA A 18 29.97 -2.98 19.82
N ILE A 19 29.72 -1.66 19.86
CA ILE A 19 28.40 -1.05 20.12
C ILE A 19 27.54 -1.04 18.85
N LYS A 20 28.16 -0.99 17.66
CA LYS A 20 27.48 -0.95 16.36
C LYS A 20 28.04 -2.02 15.42
N CYS A 21 27.17 -2.74 14.70
CA CYS A 21 27.61 -3.72 13.72
C CYS A 21 28.15 -3.04 12.45
N ARG A 22 29.36 -3.42 11.99
CA ARG A 22 29.95 -2.88 10.75
C ARG A 22 29.20 -3.29 9.47
N TYR A 23 28.42 -4.38 9.52
CA TYR A 23 27.78 -4.96 8.35
C TYR A 23 26.34 -4.50 8.14
N CYS A 24 25.52 -4.49 9.19
CA CYS A 24 24.11 -4.09 9.11
C CYS A 24 23.80 -2.75 9.79
N GLU A 25 24.80 -2.11 10.38
CA GLU A 25 24.70 -0.79 11.03
C GLU A 25 23.72 -0.70 12.22
N SER A 26 23.17 -1.82 12.70
CA SER A 26 22.34 -1.84 13.91
C SER A 26 23.16 -1.72 15.19
N MET A 27 22.54 -1.13 16.23
CA MET A 27 23.09 -1.03 17.58
C MET A 27 23.00 -2.39 18.28
N VAL A 28 24.12 -2.87 18.82
CA VAL A 28 24.21 -4.13 19.56
C VAL A 28 24.26 -3.76 21.04
N GLU A 29 23.09 -3.61 21.65
CA GLU A 29 22.97 -3.28 23.07
C GLU A 29 23.61 -4.39 23.92
N ASP A 30 24.59 -4.02 24.74
CA ASP A 30 25.13 -4.91 25.77
C ASP A 30 24.07 -5.01 26.87
N ILE A 31 23.25 -6.05 26.85
CA ILE A 31 22.38 -6.37 27.98
C ILE A 31 23.31 -6.89 29.08
N PRO A 32 23.60 -6.12 30.16
CA PRO A 32 24.27 -6.72 31.31
C PRO A 32 23.40 -7.87 31.83
N PRO A 33 23.97 -9.01 32.24
CA PRO A 33 23.19 -10.15 32.72
C PRO A 33 22.48 -9.76 34.02
N GLN A 34 21.27 -9.24 33.92
CA GLN A 34 20.42 -8.91 35.06
C GLN A 34 19.44 -10.05 35.32
N VAL A 35 19.62 -10.63 36.51
CA VAL A 35 18.81 -11.65 37.17
C VAL A 35 17.33 -11.25 37.18
N MET A 36 16.50 -11.94 36.40
CA MET A 36 15.06 -11.73 36.38
C MET A 36 14.42 -12.23 37.70
N LYS A 37 13.85 -11.31 38.48
CA LYS A 37 12.80 -11.61 39.46
C LYS A 37 11.44 -11.20 38.86
N PRO A 38 10.42 -12.07 38.85
CA PRO A 38 9.12 -11.73 38.31
C PRO A 38 8.32 -10.92 39.34
N LYS A 39 7.77 -9.77 38.92
CA LYS A 39 6.82 -8.97 39.71
C LYS A 39 5.42 -9.15 39.14
N LYS A 40 4.56 -9.76 39.96
CA LYS A 40 3.13 -10.02 39.77
C LYS A 40 2.31 -8.90 40.42
N SER A 41 1.35 -8.32 39.71
CA SER A 41 0.18 -7.52 40.17
C SER A 41 -0.16 -6.51 39.07
N GLY A 42 -1.38 -6.23 38.65
CA GLY A 42 -2.71 -6.56 39.13
C GLY A 42 -3.71 -5.68 38.35
N GLU A 43 -4.84 -6.27 38.02
CA GLU A 43 -6.11 -5.68 37.52
C GLU A 43 -6.82 -4.84 38.63
N PRO A 44 -7.97 -4.15 38.46
CA PRO A 44 -8.71 -3.54 37.31
C PRO A 44 -9.06 -2.04 37.53
N ALA A 45 -9.81 -1.43 36.58
CA ALA A 45 -11.14 -0.79 36.80
C ALA A 45 -11.34 0.64 36.24
N ALA A 46 -12.60 0.85 35.80
CA ALA A 46 -13.38 2.11 35.78
C ALA A 46 -13.10 3.06 34.59
N ASP A 47 -14.04 3.85 34.04
CA ASP A 47 -15.43 4.16 34.32
C ASP A 47 -15.95 5.11 33.20
N GLN A 48 -17.27 5.18 32.98
CA GLN A 48 -18.07 6.38 32.59
C GLN A 48 -17.68 7.23 31.34
N LYS A 49 -18.57 7.69 30.44
CA LYS A 49 -19.82 8.45 30.70
C LYS A 49 -20.56 8.76 29.37
N LYS A 50 -21.90 8.70 29.39
CA LYS A 50 -22.82 9.32 28.40
C LYS A 50 -23.12 10.78 28.76
N PRO A 51 -23.43 11.64 27.77
CA PRO A 51 -24.48 12.66 27.93
C PRO A 51 -25.48 12.60 26.74
N ALA A 52 -26.80 12.48 26.91
CA ALA A 52 -27.79 13.38 27.55
C ALA A 52 -28.12 14.66 26.73
N THR A 53 -29.18 14.55 25.93
CA THR A 53 -30.38 15.42 25.88
C THR A 53 -30.21 16.93 25.81
N LYS A 54 -30.69 17.53 24.69
CA LYS A 54 -31.40 18.83 24.71
C LYS A 54 -32.62 18.77 23.79
N GLN A 55 -33.80 18.62 24.41
CA GLN A 55 -35.06 19.03 23.81
C GLN A 55 -35.13 20.55 23.85
N PHE A 56 -35.29 21.19 22.70
CA PHE A 56 -35.58 22.62 22.60
C PHE A 56 -37.08 22.80 22.37
N GLY A 57 -37.74 23.39 23.36
CA GLY A 57 -39.16 23.68 23.35
C GLY A 57 -39.48 25.07 22.79
N PHE A 58 -40.65 25.13 22.15
CA PHE A 58 -41.67 26.18 22.18
C PHE A 58 -41.31 27.62 21.78
N GLY A 59 -41.87 28.02 20.63
CA GLY A 59 -42.07 29.41 20.24
C GLY A 59 -43.35 29.59 19.42
N SER A 60 -44.44 29.96 20.12
CA SER A 60 -45.53 30.82 19.66
C SER A 60 -46.28 30.45 18.36
N SER A 61 -47.33 29.63 18.50
CA SER A 61 -48.41 29.52 17.51
C SER A 61 -49.15 30.85 17.37
N ARG A 62 -49.00 31.49 16.21
CA ARG A 62 -49.97 32.47 15.70
C ARG A 62 -51.00 31.72 14.89
N ASP A 63 -52.26 31.84 15.27
CA ASP A 63 -53.39 31.27 14.53
C ASP A 63 -53.52 31.97 13.18
N ILE A 64 -53.00 31.31 12.14
CA ILE A 64 -53.19 31.71 10.75
C ILE A 64 -54.48 31.02 10.27
N PRO A 65 -55.50 31.75 9.79
CA PRO A 65 -56.70 31.15 9.23
C PRO A 65 -56.34 30.37 7.96
N VAL A 66 -56.25 29.05 8.09
CA VAL A 66 -55.99 28.13 6.98
C VAL A 66 -57.25 28.06 6.11
N ARG A 67 -57.27 28.85 5.02
CA ARG A 67 -58.19 28.59 3.91
C ARG A 67 -57.93 27.18 3.40
N ALA A 68 -58.95 26.33 3.43
CA ALA A 68 -58.93 24.97 2.93
C ALA A 68 -58.67 24.97 1.41
N GLN A 69 -57.39 25.04 1.05
CA GLN A 69 -56.92 24.91 -0.31
C GLN A 69 -56.98 23.43 -0.66
N LYS A 70 -57.85 23.04 -1.59
CA LYS A 70 -57.88 21.69 -2.19
C LYS A 70 -56.48 21.38 -2.69
N ARG A 71 -55.68 20.67 -1.88
CA ARG A 71 -54.32 20.25 -2.25
C ARG A 71 -54.46 19.25 -3.39
N SER A 72 -54.09 19.69 -4.59
CA SER A 72 -53.98 18.81 -5.75
C SER A 72 -52.99 17.70 -5.42
N PHE A 73 -53.48 16.46 -5.42
CA PHE A 73 -52.71 15.24 -5.14
C PHE A 73 -51.50 15.04 -6.08
N LEU A 74 -51.39 15.85 -7.14
CA LEU A 74 -50.30 15.86 -8.10
C LEU A 74 -48.94 16.28 -7.50
N ILE A 75 -48.93 17.20 -6.53
CA ILE A 75 -47.68 17.72 -5.95
C ILE A 75 -46.89 16.63 -5.20
N PRO A 76 -47.48 15.87 -4.25
CA PRO A 76 -46.75 14.81 -3.57
C PRO A 76 -46.30 13.70 -4.52
N LEU A 77 -47.08 13.39 -5.55
CA LEU A 77 -46.72 12.38 -6.56
C LEU A 77 -45.49 12.81 -7.38
N ALA A 78 -45.41 14.08 -7.78
CA ALA A 78 -44.24 14.62 -8.48
C ALA A 78 -42.97 14.59 -7.62
N ILE A 79 -43.09 14.87 -6.31
CA ILE A 79 -41.95 14.82 -5.38
C ILE A 79 -41.41 13.38 -5.26
N VAL A 80 -42.30 12.38 -5.12
CA VAL A 80 -41.90 10.97 -5.03
C VAL A 80 -41.18 10.52 -6.32
N LEU A 81 -41.69 10.92 -7.48
CA LEU A 81 -41.07 10.62 -8.77
C LEU A 81 -39.65 11.23 -8.89
N CYS A 82 -39.48 12.50 -8.49
CA CYS A 82 -38.17 13.14 -8.48
C CYS A 82 -37.17 12.43 -7.55
N ILE A 83 -37.61 11.99 -6.37
CA ILE A 83 -36.74 11.25 -5.43
C ILE A 83 -36.30 9.91 -6.05
N LEU A 84 -37.22 9.18 -6.71
CA LEU A 84 -36.88 7.93 -7.38
C LEU A 84 -35.87 8.11 -8.51
N LEU A 85 -35.97 9.20 -9.28
CA LEU A 85 -35.01 9.49 -10.34
C LEU A 85 -33.63 9.87 -9.80
N VAL A 86 -33.56 10.63 -8.72
CA VAL A 86 -32.27 11.02 -8.09
C VAL A 86 -31.61 9.82 -7.43
N VAL A 87 -32.35 9.00 -6.68
CA VAL A 87 -31.81 7.82 -6.01
C VAL A 87 -31.45 6.73 -7.02
N GLY A 88 -32.34 6.46 -7.99
CA GLY A 88 -32.10 5.48 -9.03
C GLY A 88 -30.94 5.89 -9.96
N GLY A 89 -30.90 7.16 -10.37
CA GLY A 89 -29.81 7.71 -11.17
C GLY A 89 -28.48 7.72 -10.42
N GLY A 90 -28.48 8.08 -9.13
CA GLY A 90 -27.29 8.04 -8.29
C GLY A 90 -26.75 6.63 -8.09
N ALA A 91 -27.63 5.65 -7.81
CA ALA A 91 -27.24 4.25 -7.67
C ALA A 91 -26.74 3.65 -9.00
N TYR A 92 -27.40 3.96 -10.11
CA TYR A 92 -26.96 3.54 -11.45
C TYR A 92 -25.61 4.15 -11.81
N TYR A 93 -25.40 5.45 -11.55
CA TYR A 93 -24.13 6.12 -11.81
C TYR A 93 -23.00 5.57 -10.94
N TRP A 94 -23.27 5.33 -9.65
CA TRP A 94 -22.31 4.72 -8.73
C TRP A 94 -21.92 3.30 -9.17
N PHE A 95 -22.91 2.50 -9.57
CA PHE A 95 -22.66 1.16 -10.09
C PHE A 95 -21.90 1.21 -11.41
N TYR A 96 -22.27 2.08 -12.36
CA TYR A 96 -21.56 2.22 -13.63
C TYR A 96 -20.09 2.65 -13.47
N MET A 97 -19.78 3.50 -12.49
CA MET A 97 -18.40 3.93 -12.21
C MET A 97 -17.58 2.90 -11.41
N HIS A 98 -18.22 1.93 -10.75
CA HIS A 98 -17.52 0.86 -10.02
C HIS A 98 -17.54 -0.50 -10.70
N ASP A 99 -18.48 -0.74 -11.61
CA ASP A 99 -18.65 -2.00 -12.35
C ASP A 99 -17.92 -1.97 -13.70
N SER A 100 -17.29 -0.84 -14.06
CA SER A 100 -16.39 -0.77 -15.20
C SER A 100 -15.06 -1.48 -14.89
N GLY A 101 -15.11 -2.81 -14.90
CA GLY A 101 -13.95 -3.62 -15.26
C GLY A 101 -13.09 -4.13 -14.12
N SER A 102 -13.66 -4.76 -13.10
CA SER A 102 -12.94 -5.89 -12.52
C SER A 102 -13.11 -7.06 -13.49
N SER A 103 -12.32 -7.10 -14.57
CA SER A 103 -11.99 -8.39 -15.13
C SER A 103 -11.51 -9.24 -13.95
N VAL A 104 -12.07 -10.45 -13.82
CA VAL A 104 -11.56 -11.41 -12.85
C VAL A 104 -10.19 -11.80 -13.40
N ASP A 105 -9.22 -10.94 -13.15
CA ASP A 105 -7.85 -11.11 -13.58
C ASP A 105 -7.33 -12.26 -12.74
N GLU A 106 -7.18 -13.40 -13.40
CA GLU A 106 -6.62 -14.60 -12.83
C GLU A 106 -5.30 -14.22 -12.15
N ALA A 107 -5.25 -14.39 -10.83
CA ALA A 107 -4.09 -14.00 -10.03
C ALA A 107 -2.82 -14.55 -10.68
N ILE A 108 -1.87 -13.65 -10.93
CA ILE A 108 -0.64 -13.98 -11.63
C ILE A 108 0.11 -15.01 -10.78
N GLY A 109 0.28 -16.23 -11.29
CA GLY A 109 1.14 -17.22 -10.63
C GLY A 109 2.54 -16.63 -10.41
N SER A 110 3.09 -16.78 -9.20
CA SER A 110 4.42 -16.28 -8.80
C SER A 110 5.52 -16.59 -9.83
N GLU A 111 5.41 -17.76 -10.47
CA GLU A 111 6.33 -18.27 -11.48
C GLU A 111 6.39 -17.43 -12.76
N ASN A 112 5.31 -16.70 -13.07
CA ASN A 112 5.24 -15.87 -14.27
C ASN A 112 5.87 -14.50 -14.06
N LEU A 113 5.96 -14.01 -12.81
CA LEU A 113 6.55 -12.72 -12.47
C LEU A 113 8.06 -12.79 -12.26
N VAL A 114 8.58 -13.93 -11.76
CA VAL A 114 10.02 -14.12 -11.55
C VAL A 114 10.78 -13.94 -12.87
N GLY A 115 11.75 -13.03 -12.86
CA GLY A 115 12.55 -12.70 -14.04
C GLY A 115 12.93 -11.22 -14.11
N SER A 116 13.54 -10.86 -15.23
CA SER A 116 13.98 -9.50 -15.53
C SER A 116 13.01 -8.82 -16.49
N TRP A 117 12.70 -7.56 -16.25
CA TRP A 117 11.68 -6.80 -16.99
C TRP A 117 12.17 -5.38 -17.26
N MET A 118 11.72 -4.81 -18.38
CA MET A 118 12.01 -3.44 -18.80
C MET A 118 10.71 -2.68 -19.02
N GLY A 119 10.50 -1.63 -18.24
CA GLY A 119 9.47 -0.62 -18.48
C GLY A 119 10.00 0.59 -19.23
N ARG A 120 9.11 1.29 -19.93
CA ARG A 120 9.40 2.61 -20.51
C ARG A 120 8.45 3.65 -19.95
N SER A 121 9.01 4.77 -19.50
CA SER A 121 8.26 5.96 -19.09
C SER A 121 8.86 7.17 -19.80
N GLY A 122 8.18 7.64 -20.85
CA GLY A 122 8.69 8.69 -21.73
C GLY A 122 10.00 8.29 -22.43
N ALA A 123 11.06 9.07 -22.21
CA ALA A 123 12.40 8.81 -22.75
C ALA A 123 13.26 7.90 -21.85
N ASN A 124 12.76 7.58 -20.64
CA ASN A 124 13.49 6.82 -19.65
C ASN A 124 13.09 5.35 -19.70
N SER A 125 14.07 4.48 -19.52
CA SER A 125 13.86 3.04 -19.31
C SER A 125 14.04 2.73 -17.83
N VAL A 126 13.22 1.83 -17.30
CA VAL A 126 13.30 1.35 -15.93
C VAL A 126 13.39 -0.16 -15.97
N TYR A 127 14.28 -0.75 -15.20
CA TYR A 127 14.51 -2.19 -15.21
C TYR A 127 14.23 -2.79 -13.85
N PHE A 128 13.43 -3.85 -13.84
CA PHE A 128 13.02 -4.58 -12.66
C PHE A 128 13.57 -6.00 -12.73
N GLN A 129 14.02 -6.55 -11.61
CA GLN A 129 14.31 -7.98 -11.49
C GLN A 129 13.57 -8.53 -10.28
N PHE A 130 12.52 -9.30 -10.54
CA PHE A 130 11.73 -9.98 -9.50
C PHE A 130 12.40 -11.31 -9.16
N LEU A 131 12.75 -11.46 -7.89
CA LEU A 131 13.45 -12.62 -7.37
C LEU A 131 12.47 -13.63 -6.75
N PRO A 132 12.83 -14.92 -6.64
CA PRO A 132 11.96 -15.95 -6.06
C PRO A 132 11.60 -15.78 -4.57
N ASN A 133 12.23 -14.82 -3.88
CA ASN A 133 12.00 -14.52 -2.46
C ASN A 133 11.18 -13.23 -2.28
N ASP A 134 10.34 -12.92 -3.25
CA ASP A 134 9.48 -11.73 -3.32
C ASP A 134 10.23 -10.40 -3.35
N MET A 135 11.57 -10.38 -3.42
CA MET A 135 12.36 -9.16 -3.50
C MET A 135 12.44 -8.65 -4.93
N VAL A 136 12.52 -7.33 -5.10
CA VAL A 136 12.70 -6.70 -6.43
C VAL A 136 13.94 -5.81 -6.44
N ASN A 137 14.80 -6.00 -7.45
CA ASN A 137 15.88 -5.07 -7.75
C ASN A 137 15.40 -4.05 -8.80
N LEU A 138 15.82 -2.80 -8.66
CA LEU A 138 15.44 -1.70 -9.54
C LEU A 138 16.68 -1.00 -10.10
N ALA A 139 16.71 -0.80 -11.40
CA ALA A 139 17.79 -0.12 -12.11
C ALA A 139 17.21 0.96 -13.04
N VAL A 140 17.71 2.19 -12.92
CA VAL A 140 17.26 3.34 -13.71
C VAL A 140 18.50 4.00 -14.32
N PRO A 141 18.75 3.91 -15.64
CA PRO A 141 19.95 4.47 -16.29
C PRO A 141 20.28 5.92 -15.96
N SER A 142 19.25 6.76 -15.81
CA SER A 142 19.40 8.17 -15.49
C SER A 142 19.68 8.46 -14.01
N GLU A 143 19.36 7.52 -13.11
CA GLU A 143 19.38 7.75 -11.65
C GLU A 143 20.30 6.77 -10.90
N GLY A 144 20.78 5.73 -11.58
CA GLY A 144 21.68 4.71 -11.05
C GLY A 144 21.00 3.38 -10.72
N TYR A 145 21.72 2.57 -9.93
CA TYR A 145 21.25 1.28 -9.45
C TYR A 145 20.88 1.37 -7.97
N TRP A 146 19.60 1.18 -7.65
CA TRP A 146 19.15 1.26 -6.26
C TRP A 146 19.23 -0.09 -5.57
N PHE A 147 20.45 -0.45 -5.20
CA PHE A 147 20.70 -1.54 -4.28
C PHE A 147 20.55 -1.02 -2.84
N ARG A 148 19.34 -1.09 -2.25
CA ARG A 148 19.06 -1.02 -0.79
C ARG A 148 17.62 -0.67 -0.43
N THR A 149 16.84 -0.13 -1.37
CA THR A 149 15.38 0.00 -1.18
C THR A 149 14.80 -1.40 -1.26
N GLN A 150 14.13 -1.82 -0.19
CA GLN A 150 13.52 -3.14 -0.14
C GLN A 150 12.15 -3.00 -0.79
N TYR A 151 12.02 -3.58 -1.96
CA TYR A 151 10.73 -3.79 -2.58
C TYR A 151 10.29 -5.21 -2.29
N ARG A 152 8.99 -5.40 -2.09
CA ARG A 152 8.42 -6.74 -2.12
C ARG A 152 7.19 -6.81 -3.01
N LEU A 153 7.06 -7.93 -3.70
CA LEU A 153 5.87 -8.25 -4.46
C LEU A 153 4.88 -8.98 -3.55
N ILE A 154 3.66 -8.45 -3.42
CA ILE A 154 2.58 -9.11 -2.70
C ILE A 154 1.57 -9.63 -3.71
N GLN A 155 1.23 -10.91 -3.57
CA GLN A 155 0.23 -11.59 -4.39
C GLN A 155 -0.95 -12.02 -3.52
N SER A 156 -2.15 -11.71 -4.00
CA SER A 156 -3.44 -12.12 -3.45
C SER A 156 -4.24 -12.84 -4.54
N GLU A 157 -5.33 -13.50 -4.16
CA GLU A 157 -6.24 -14.19 -5.09
C GLU A 157 -6.87 -13.25 -6.12
N SER A 158 -6.92 -11.94 -5.82
CA SER A 158 -7.58 -10.94 -6.66
C SER A 158 -6.65 -9.83 -7.16
N SER A 159 -5.42 -9.75 -6.69
CA SER A 159 -4.52 -8.64 -7.04
C SER A 159 -3.06 -8.99 -6.80
N SER A 160 -2.18 -8.42 -7.61
CA SER A 160 -0.74 -8.36 -7.35
C SER A 160 -0.34 -6.90 -7.20
N TYR A 161 0.53 -6.59 -6.25
CA TYR A 161 1.01 -5.23 -6.05
C TYR A 161 2.43 -5.19 -5.52
N LEU A 162 3.13 -4.10 -5.83
CA LEU A 162 4.48 -3.83 -5.37
C LEU A 162 4.42 -2.93 -4.14
N GLU A 163 5.12 -3.34 -3.08
CA GLU A 163 5.31 -2.52 -1.89
C GLU A 163 6.77 -2.06 -1.75
N LEU A 164 6.94 -0.84 -1.28
CA LEU A 164 8.22 -0.24 -0.92
C LEU A 164 8.36 -0.17 0.59
N TYR A 165 9.51 -0.59 1.12
CA TYR A 165 9.81 -0.42 2.53
C TYR A 165 10.36 0.97 2.83
N HIS A 166 9.62 1.74 3.62
CA HIS A 166 10.04 3.06 4.10
C HIS A 166 10.83 2.93 5.39
N ARG A 167 12.17 3.02 5.31
CA ARG A 167 13.05 2.91 6.49
C ARG A 167 12.74 3.93 7.58
N GLY A 168 12.28 5.13 7.22
CA GLY A 168 11.95 6.20 8.17
C GLY A 168 10.68 5.92 8.98
N LEU A 169 9.73 5.17 8.41
CA LEU A 169 8.46 4.81 9.04
C LEU A 169 8.46 3.38 9.58
N ALA A 170 9.42 2.55 9.16
CA ALA A 170 9.47 1.11 9.38
C ALA A 170 8.21 0.39 8.88
N GLU A 171 7.57 0.93 7.84
CA GLU A 171 6.32 0.43 7.25
C GLU A 171 6.51 0.11 5.77
N TRP A 172 5.65 -0.78 5.27
CA TRP A 172 5.54 -1.09 3.84
C TRP A 172 4.42 -0.23 3.26
N GLU A 173 4.72 0.45 2.15
CA GLU A 173 3.76 1.27 1.42
C GLU A 173 3.52 0.64 0.05
N ARG A 174 2.24 0.53 -0.35
CA ARG A 174 1.85 0.06 -1.67
C ARG A 174 2.14 1.15 -2.70
N ILE A 175 3.00 0.86 -3.67
CA ILE A 175 3.46 1.84 -4.67
C ILE A 175 2.93 1.58 -6.07
N ALA A 176 2.57 0.33 -6.41
CA ALA A 176 2.03 0.01 -7.72
C ALA A 176 1.14 -1.24 -7.69
N GLU A 177 0.16 -1.28 -8.57
CA GLU A 177 -0.63 -2.47 -8.90
C GLU A 177 -0.01 -3.17 -10.12
N MET A 178 -0.06 -4.50 -10.15
CA MET A 178 0.53 -5.34 -11.19
C MET A 178 -0.56 -6.17 -11.86
N GLU A 179 -0.67 -6.04 -13.18
CA GLU A 179 -1.59 -6.78 -14.03
C GLU A 179 -0.78 -7.57 -15.07
N THR A 180 -1.24 -8.77 -15.47
CA THR A 180 -0.64 -9.49 -16.61
C THR A 180 -1.17 -8.86 -17.89
N GLY A 181 -0.26 -8.50 -18.80
CA GLY A 181 -0.63 -8.07 -20.14
C GLY A 181 -0.74 -9.25 -21.13
N SER A 182 -0.24 -9.04 -22.33
CA SER A 182 0.04 -10.09 -23.33
C SER A 182 1.20 -11.02 -22.93
N GLU A 183 1.49 -12.02 -23.77
CA GLU A 183 2.59 -12.97 -23.59
C GLU A 183 3.93 -12.23 -23.37
N ASN A 184 4.50 -12.37 -22.16
CA ASN A 184 5.75 -11.70 -21.72
C ASN A 184 5.65 -10.18 -21.48
N THR A 185 4.45 -9.67 -21.18
CA THR A 185 4.26 -8.28 -20.76
C THR A 185 3.54 -8.20 -19.42
N LEU A 186 3.95 -7.27 -18.57
CA LEU A 186 3.25 -6.89 -17.35
C LEU A 186 2.84 -5.43 -17.44
N ILE A 187 1.72 -5.07 -16.83
CA ILE A 187 1.29 -3.70 -16.72
C ILE A 187 1.45 -3.33 -15.25
N MET A 188 2.30 -2.34 -14.97
CA MET A 188 2.47 -1.77 -13.64
C MET A 188 1.74 -0.43 -13.60
N THR A 189 0.74 -0.31 -12.74
CA THR A 189 -0.03 0.92 -12.54
C THR A 189 0.42 1.58 -11.24
N ASP A 190 1.00 2.78 -11.32
CA ASP A 190 1.41 3.54 -10.13
C ASP A 190 0.19 3.84 -9.24
N ALA A 191 0.35 3.62 -7.93
CA ALA A 191 -0.76 3.73 -6.97
C ALA A 191 -1.15 5.17 -6.64
N TRP A 192 -0.27 6.14 -6.87
CA TRP A 192 -0.49 7.55 -6.53
C TRP A 192 -1.08 8.34 -7.70
N ASP A 193 -0.57 8.13 -8.91
CA ASP A 193 -0.98 8.91 -10.09
C ASP A 193 -1.73 8.09 -11.17
N GLY A 194 -1.78 6.76 -11.02
CA GLY A 194 -2.45 5.88 -11.98
C GLY A 194 -1.71 5.73 -13.31
N ILE A 195 -0.44 6.15 -13.41
CA ILE A 195 0.36 5.98 -14.62
C ILE A 195 0.60 4.50 -14.87
N LYS A 196 0.24 4.05 -16.06
CA LYS A 196 0.49 2.68 -16.52
C LYS A 196 1.83 2.59 -17.24
N ILE A 197 2.68 1.67 -16.78
CA ILE A 197 3.97 1.34 -17.38
C ILE A 197 3.90 -0.10 -17.86
N GLU A 198 4.04 -0.29 -19.17
CA GLU A 198 4.17 -1.62 -19.76
C GLU A 198 5.60 -2.12 -19.58
N LEU A 199 5.75 -3.24 -18.87
CA LEU A 199 7.00 -3.94 -18.63
C LEU A 199 7.11 -5.11 -19.60
N VAL A 200 8.17 -5.12 -20.42
CA VAL A 200 8.49 -6.21 -21.34
C VAL A 200 9.54 -7.11 -20.71
N LYS A 201 9.34 -8.43 -20.76
CA LYS A 201 10.32 -9.39 -20.24
C LYS A 201 11.64 -9.28 -21.00
N ILE A 202 12.74 -9.25 -20.28
CA ILE A 202 14.10 -9.27 -20.82
C ILE A 202 14.88 -10.45 -20.22
N THR A 203 15.99 -10.81 -20.85
CA THR A 203 16.87 -11.85 -20.33
C THR A 203 17.69 -11.33 -19.15
N ASP A 204 18.09 -12.24 -18.25
CA ASP A 204 19.00 -11.89 -17.15
C ASP A 204 20.36 -11.38 -17.64
N ALA A 205 20.78 -11.77 -18.84
CA ALA A 205 22.01 -11.29 -19.46
C ALA A 205 21.89 -9.81 -19.86
N GLU A 206 20.76 -9.41 -20.44
CA GLU A 206 20.48 -8.01 -20.77
C GLU A 206 20.41 -7.16 -19.51
N PHE A 207 19.68 -7.61 -18.47
CA PHE A 207 19.61 -6.91 -17.19
C PHE A 207 20.98 -6.70 -16.56
N ARG A 208 21.83 -7.74 -16.51
CA ARG A 208 23.20 -7.64 -15.99
C ARG A 208 24.04 -6.63 -16.78
N ASN A 209 23.98 -6.65 -18.11
CA ASN A 209 24.70 -5.70 -18.95
C ASN A 209 24.31 -4.25 -18.63
N ILE A 210 23.01 -3.98 -18.41
CA ILE A 210 22.55 -2.66 -17.99
C ILE A 210 23.13 -2.28 -16.63
N VAL A 211 23.07 -3.18 -15.64
CA VAL A 211 23.63 -2.94 -14.31
C VAL A 211 25.14 -2.68 -14.35
N ASP A 212 25.87 -3.41 -15.19
CA ASP A 212 27.33 -3.23 -15.37
C ASP A 212 27.67 -1.87 -16.01
N ASN A 213 26.78 -1.32 -16.83
CA ASN A 213 26.94 -0.01 -17.45
C ASN A 213 26.51 1.16 -16.54
N LEU A 214 25.80 0.90 -15.44
CA LEU A 214 25.41 1.95 -14.51
C LEU A 214 26.67 2.46 -13.79
N GLN A 215 27.00 3.73 -14.03
CA GLN A 215 28.04 4.39 -13.27
C GLN A 215 27.55 4.54 -11.83
N PHE A 216 28.09 3.72 -10.94
CA PHE A 216 27.94 3.92 -9.52
C PHE A 216 28.68 5.21 -9.16
N GLU A 217 27.94 6.31 -8.95
CA GLU A 217 28.47 7.39 -8.13
C GLU A 217 28.76 6.79 -6.75
N ARG A 218 30.04 6.50 -6.51
CA ARG A 218 30.55 5.93 -5.27
C ARG A 218 30.55 6.96 -4.15
#